data_AF-A0AAU9WYL0-F1
#
_entry.id   AF-A0AAU9WYL0-F1
#
_cell.length_a   1.000
_cell.length_b   1.000
_cell.length_c   1.000
_cell.angle_alpha   90.00
_cell.angle_beta   90.00
_cell.angle_gamma   90.00
#
_symmetry.space_group_name_H-M   'P 1'
#
loop_
_entity.id
_entity.type
_entity.pdbx_description
1 polymer ?
#
loop_
_entity_poly.entity_id
_entity_poly.type
_entity_poly.pdbx_seq_one_letter_code
_entity_poly.pdbx_strand_id
1 'polypeptide(L)'
;MTNKVQPVVIEVGEKSEVSEQREKWTSKADFIASCIGYAVGLGNIWRFPYLCYKNGGATFLIPYFLTLITCGIPLFYLELALGQYLSLGTIKAWAVVCPALKGLWIGVAMVIISFLISIYYNVVISWSLLYLYHSFASVVPWKSCGNSWNTANCSEDFRNSTANCTTVNCSMAAISPSQEFWERRILDVSNGIDEPGEIRLPLATTLFIAWAAVFFCIHKGIKSSGKVAYFTAIFPYVVLCILLVRGVTLSWCT
;
A
#
# COMPACT_ATOMS: atom_id res chain seq x y z
N MET A 1 -54.91 20.80 -40.09
CA MET A 1 -54.60 19.79 -39.06
C MET A 1 -53.12 19.87 -38.74
N THR A 2 -52.75 20.62 -37.69
CA THR A 2 -51.36 20.67 -37.19
C THR A 2 -51.46 20.54 -35.68
N ASN A 3 -51.39 19.29 -35.21
CA ASN A 3 -51.31 18.97 -33.78
C ASN A 3 -49.98 19.51 -33.25
N LYS A 4 -50.04 20.58 -32.45
CA LYS A 4 -48.92 20.99 -31.60
C LYS A 4 -48.83 19.98 -30.46
N VAL A 5 -47.77 19.17 -30.47
CA VAL A 5 -47.38 18.34 -29.32
C VAL A 5 -46.99 19.31 -28.20
N GLN A 6 -47.77 19.31 -27.11
CA GLN A 6 -47.39 20.01 -25.88
C GLN A 6 -46.30 19.19 -25.17
N PRO A 7 -45.26 19.83 -24.63
CA PRO A 7 -44.29 19.13 -23.81
C PRO A 7 -44.98 18.64 -22.53
N VAL A 8 -44.84 17.35 -22.24
CA VAL A 8 -45.26 16.75 -20.98
C VAL A 8 -44.35 17.30 -19.89
N VAL A 9 -44.86 18.25 -19.10
CA VAL A 9 -44.24 18.67 -17.85
C VAL A 9 -44.44 17.53 -16.87
N ILE A 10 -43.40 16.73 -16.65
CA ILE A 10 -43.35 15.78 -15.54
C ILE A 10 -43.15 16.63 -14.29
N GLU A 11 -44.22 16.93 -13.56
CA GLU A 11 -44.10 17.44 -12.19
C GLU A 11 -43.49 16.34 -11.32
N VAL A 12 -42.15 16.37 -11.21
CA VAL A 12 -41.46 15.64 -10.16
C VAL A 12 -41.85 16.34 -8.86
N GLY A 13 -42.75 15.69 -8.12
CA GLY A 13 -43.22 16.16 -6.82
C GLY A 13 -42.03 16.60 -5.97
N GLU A 14 -42.10 17.85 -5.53
CA GLU A 14 -41.11 18.51 -4.68
C GLU A 14 -41.13 17.85 -3.29
N LYS A 15 -40.48 16.69 -3.16
CA LYS A 15 -39.86 16.32 -1.90
C LYS A 15 -38.65 17.23 -1.75
N SER A 16 -38.75 18.21 -0.86
CA SER A 16 -37.62 18.96 -0.34
C SER A 16 -36.68 18.01 0.41
N GLU A 17 -35.93 17.21 -0.35
CA GLU A 17 -34.69 16.61 0.15
C GLU A 17 -33.77 17.79 0.45
N VAL A 18 -33.42 17.96 1.72
CA VAL A 18 -32.23 18.71 2.10
C VAL A 18 -31.09 18.09 1.30
N SER A 19 -30.70 18.74 0.20
CA SER A 19 -29.52 18.32 -0.54
C SER A 19 -28.35 18.48 0.43
N GLU A 20 -27.92 17.38 1.03
CA GLU A 20 -26.70 17.34 1.83
C GLU A 20 -25.58 17.85 0.91
N GLN A 21 -25.20 19.11 1.09
CA GLN A 21 -24.12 19.69 0.30
C GLN A 21 -22.88 18.85 0.54
N ARG A 22 -22.38 18.25 -0.55
CA ARG A 22 -21.15 17.45 -0.54
C ARG A 22 -20.06 18.21 0.20
N GLU A 23 -19.46 17.56 1.19
CA GLU A 23 -18.36 18.15 1.94
C GLU A 23 -17.22 18.58 1.00
N LYS A 24 -16.68 19.78 1.25
CA LYS A 24 -15.55 20.33 0.52
C LYS A 24 -14.28 20.21 1.36
N TRP A 25 -13.14 20.15 0.67
CA TRP A 25 -11.83 20.23 1.31
C TRP A 25 -11.65 21.56 2.03
N THR A 26 -10.97 21.53 3.18
CA THR A 26 -10.72 22.74 3.97
C THR A 26 -9.67 23.63 3.30
N SER A 27 -8.64 23.01 2.69
CA SER A 27 -7.61 23.69 1.91
C SER A 27 -7.25 22.93 0.63
N LYS A 28 -6.74 23.64 -0.37
CA LYS A 28 -6.14 23.04 -1.57
C LYS A 28 -4.92 22.18 -1.21
N ALA A 29 -4.19 22.57 -0.17
CA ALA A 29 -3.02 21.82 0.27
C ALA A 29 -3.41 20.47 0.90
N ASP A 30 -4.54 20.37 1.61
CA ASP A 30 -5.06 19.08 2.13
C ASP A 30 -5.31 18.09 0.99
N PHE A 31 -5.89 18.60 -0.11
CA PHE A 31 -6.17 17.81 -1.30
C PHE A 31 -4.87 17.34 -1.97
N ILE A 32 -3.91 18.23 -2.19
CA ILE A 32 -2.62 17.88 -2.80
C ILE A 32 -1.86 16.89 -1.93
N ALA A 33 -1.81 17.09 -0.60
CA ALA A 33 -1.17 16.17 0.33
C ALA A 33 -1.83 14.77 0.29
N SER A 34 -3.16 14.71 0.18
CA SER A 34 -3.90 13.45 0.01
C SER A 34 -3.56 12.75 -1.31
N CYS A 35 -3.44 13.49 -2.42
CA CYS A 35 -3.00 12.94 -3.71
C CYS A 35 -1.56 12.41 -3.66
N ILE A 36 -0.64 13.14 -3.03
CA ILE A 36 0.75 12.70 -2.85
C ILE A 36 0.79 11.43 -1.98
N GLY A 37 0.07 11.43 -0.85
CA GLY A 37 -0.01 10.27 0.04
C GLY A 37 -0.61 9.03 -0.63
N TYR A 38 -1.55 9.21 -1.57
CA TYR A 38 -2.09 8.11 -2.38
C TYR A 38 -1.10 7.62 -3.44
N ALA A 39 -0.36 8.53 -4.08
CA ALA A 39 0.61 8.18 -5.14
C ALA A 39 1.89 7.53 -4.58
N VAL A 40 2.27 7.86 -3.35
CA VAL A 40 3.50 7.38 -2.71
C VAL A 40 3.16 6.19 -1.81
N GLY A 41 3.40 4.98 -2.32
CA GLY A 41 3.17 3.74 -1.58
C GLY A 41 4.44 2.94 -1.33
N LEU A 42 4.29 1.82 -0.61
CA LEU A 42 5.37 0.86 -0.35
C LEU A 42 6.06 0.43 -1.65
N GLY A 43 5.33 0.29 -2.76
CA GLY A 43 5.89 -0.06 -4.07
C GLY A 43 7.02 0.85 -4.56
N ASN A 44 6.99 2.14 -4.21
CA ASN A 44 8.05 3.09 -4.60
C ASN A 44 9.35 2.83 -3.83
N ILE A 45 9.28 2.22 -2.64
CA ILE A 45 10.43 2.00 -1.76
C ILE A 45 11.23 0.74 -2.16
N TRP A 46 10.57 -0.36 -2.49
CA TRP A 46 11.25 -1.64 -2.77
C TRP A 46 11.05 -2.15 -4.19
N ARG A 47 9.83 -2.06 -4.73
CA ARG A 47 9.50 -2.64 -6.05
C ARG A 47 10.15 -1.85 -7.19
N PHE A 48 10.09 -0.51 -7.15
CA PHE A 48 10.70 0.32 -8.17
C PHE A 48 12.23 0.14 -8.25
N PRO A 49 13.01 0.26 -7.15
CA PRO A 49 14.45 0.01 -7.20
C PRO A 49 14.81 -1.41 -7.65
N TYR A 50 14.07 -2.43 -7.19
CA TYR A 50 14.27 -3.81 -7.58
C TYR A 50 14.07 -4.04 -9.09
N LEU A 51 12.98 -3.52 -9.66
CA LEU A 51 12.70 -3.62 -11.09
C LEU A 51 13.70 -2.83 -11.94
N CYS A 52 14.07 -1.63 -11.48
CA CYS A 52 15.08 -0.81 -12.12
C CYS A 52 16.41 -1.56 -12.20
N TYR A 53 16.88 -2.13 -11.09
CA TYR A 53 18.10 -2.93 -11.05
C TYR A 53 18.03 -4.16 -11.97
N LYS A 54 16.95 -4.95 -11.89
CA LYS A 54 16.79 -6.18 -12.67
C LYS A 54 16.70 -5.92 -14.19
N ASN A 55 16.14 -4.79 -14.60
CA ASN A 55 15.85 -4.49 -16.01
C ASN A 55 16.88 -3.55 -16.65
N GLY A 56 18.15 -3.63 -16.23
CA GLY A 56 19.25 -2.86 -16.85
C GLY A 56 19.57 -1.54 -16.17
N GLY A 57 19.22 -1.38 -14.90
CA GLY A 57 19.58 -0.23 -14.07
C GLY A 57 19.06 1.08 -14.66
N ALA A 58 19.96 2.05 -14.88
CA ALA A 58 19.61 3.37 -15.41
C ALA A 58 18.90 3.32 -16.78
N THR A 59 19.16 2.31 -17.62
CA THR A 59 18.51 2.18 -18.93
C THR A 59 17.00 1.97 -18.82
N PHE A 60 16.52 1.34 -17.74
CA PHE A 60 15.10 1.17 -17.44
C PHE A 60 14.35 2.51 -17.31
N LEU A 61 15.05 3.59 -16.95
CA LEU A 61 14.44 4.90 -16.76
C LEU A 61 13.92 5.51 -18.07
N ILE A 62 14.53 5.17 -19.22
CA ILE A 62 14.12 5.69 -20.53
C ILE A 62 12.67 5.27 -20.86
N PRO A 63 12.32 3.97 -20.96
CA PRO A 63 10.94 3.56 -21.20
C PRO A 63 10.01 3.92 -20.03
N TYR A 64 10.52 4.00 -18.80
CA TYR A 64 9.74 4.45 -17.65
C TYR A 64 9.25 5.90 -17.82
N PHE A 65 10.13 6.84 -18.14
CA PHE A 65 9.73 8.23 -18.33
C PHE A 65 8.88 8.43 -19.59
N LEU A 66 9.15 7.67 -20.67
CA LEU A 66 8.33 7.71 -21.87
C LEU A 66 6.88 7.30 -21.56
N THR A 67 6.68 6.15 -20.91
CA THR A 67 5.35 5.66 -20.52
C THR A 67 4.67 6.51 -19.45
N LEU A 68 5.44 7.14 -18.55
CA LEU A 68 4.92 8.10 -17.58
C LEU A 68 4.32 9.32 -18.28
N ILE A 69 5.01 9.89 -19.28
CA ILE A 69 4.55 11.09 -20.00
C ILE A 69 3.39 10.74 -20.95
N THR A 70 3.46 9.62 -21.66
CA THR A 70 2.46 9.25 -22.68
C THR A 70 1.21 8.59 -22.12
N CYS A 71 1.31 7.88 -21.00
CA CYS A 71 0.18 7.15 -20.41
C CYS A 71 -0.11 7.57 -18.96
N GLY A 72 0.91 7.64 -18.11
CA GLY A 72 0.72 7.90 -16.67
C GLY A 72 0.07 9.26 -16.37
N ILE A 73 0.69 10.35 -16.83
CA ILE A 73 0.21 11.71 -16.60
C ILE A 73 -1.16 11.94 -17.24
N PRO A 74 -1.42 11.55 -18.53
CA PRO A 74 -2.74 11.71 -19.13
C PRO A 74 -3.86 10.96 -18.41
N LEU A 75 -3.62 9.71 -17.98
CA LEU A 75 -4.63 8.93 -17.26
C LEU A 75 -4.92 9.51 -15.87
N PHE A 76 -3.89 9.96 -15.15
CA PHE A 76 -4.07 10.61 -13.86
C PHE A 76 -4.84 11.91 -13.98
N TYR A 77 -4.52 12.73 -14.99
CA TYR A 77 -5.24 13.98 -15.25
C TYR A 77 -6.71 13.71 -15.64
N LEU A 78 -6.96 12.72 -16.51
CA LEU A 78 -8.30 12.32 -16.91
C LEU A 78 -9.17 11.94 -15.71
N GLU A 79 -8.65 11.10 -14.81
CA GLU A 79 -9.36 10.64 -13.61
C GLU A 79 -9.72 11.81 -12.69
N LEU A 80 -8.77 12.71 -12.44
CA LEU A 80 -9.00 13.90 -11.61
C LEU A 80 -10.01 14.86 -12.25
N ALA A 81 -9.88 15.13 -13.55
CA ALA A 81 -10.79 16.02 -14.28
C ALA A 81 -12.22 15.44 -14.31
N LEU A 82 -12.36 14.14 -14.58
CA LEU A 82 -13.65 13.44 -14.57
C LEU A 82 -14.28 13.48 -13.17
N GLY A 83 -13.50 13.19 -12.13
CA GLY A 83 -13.96 13.21 -10.74
C GLY A 83 -14.41 14.61 -10.29
N GLN A 84 -13.71 15.66 -10.72
CA GLN A 84 -14.10 17.05 -10.44
C GLN A 84 -15.34 17.48 -11.22
N TYR A 85 -15.41 17.15 -12.52
CA TYR A 85 -16.52 17.52 -13.39
C TYR A 85 -17.83 16.85 -13.00
N LEU A 86 -17.81 15.53 -12.77
CA LEU A 86 -19.01 14.79 -12.40
C LEU A 86 -19.38 14.99 -10.92
N SER A 87 -18.38 15.13 -10.03
CA SER A 87 -18.60 15.27 -8.57
C SER A 87 -19.48 14.15 -7.95
N LEU A 88 -19.51 12.98 -8.61
CA LEU A 88 -20.24 11.78 -8.19
C LEU A 88 -19.27 10.73 -7.64
N GLY A 89 -19.79 9.79 -6.84
CA GLY A 89 -19.04 8.60 -6.45
C GLY A 89 -18.81 7.65 -7.63
N THR A 90 -17.78 6.81 -7.55
CA THR A 90 -17.25 5.98 -8.66
C THR A 90 -18.33 5.17 -9.40
N ILE A 91 -19.27 4.54 -8.68
CA ILE A 91 -20.35 3.75 -9.31
C ILE A 91 -21.27 4.64 -10.16
N LYS A 92 -21.72 5.77 -9.61
CA LYS A 92 -22.60 6.70 -10.31
C LYS A 92 -21.87 7.43 -11.44
N ALA A 93 -20.60 7.76 -11.25
CA ALA A 93 -19.76 8.40 -12.27
C ALA A 93 -19.69 7.53 -13.54
N TRP A 94 -19.37 6.25 -13.42
CA TRP A 94 -19.30 5.35 -14.58
C TRP A 94 -20.66 5.03 -15.19
N ALA A 95 -21.74 5.02 -14.40
CA ALA A 95 -23.10 4.89 -14.91
C ALA A 95 -23.50 6.08 -15.81
N VAL A 96 -23.02 7.29 -15.53
CA VAL A 96 -23.28 8.50 -16.35
C VAL A 96 -22.41 8.53 -17.60
N VAL A 97 -21.12 8.18 -17.48
CA VAL A 97 -20.15 8.22 -18.59
C VAL A 97 -20.49 7.18 -19.67
N CYS A 98 -20.89 5.98 -19.25
CA CYS A 98 -21.30 4.92 -20.16
C CYS A 98 -22.63 4.34 -19.68
N PRO A 99 -23.78 4.89 -20.15
CA PRO A 99 -25.12 4.47 -19.73
C PRO A 99 -25.47 3.02 -20.09
N ALA A 100 -24.70 2.38 -20.97
CA ALA A 100 -24.85 0.96 -21.22
C ALA A 100 -24.57 0.17 -19.93
N LEU A 101 -25.23 -0.99 -19.75
CA LEU A 101 -25.09 -1.85 -18.57
C LEU A 101 -23.62 -2.08 -18.13
N LYS A 102 -22.67 -2.00 -19.06
CA LYS A 102 -21.22 -2.07 -18.82
C LYS A 102 -20.68 -1.01 -17.84
N GLY A 103 -21.17 0.24 -17.86
CA GLY A 103 -20.65 1.32 -17.01
C GLY A 103 -20.87 1.07 -15.51
N LEU A 104 -22.05 0.57 -15.15
CA LEU A 104 -22.36 0.22 -13.75
C LEU A 104 -21.43 -0.88 -13.24
N TRP A 105 -21.22 -1.95 -14.03
CA TRP A 105 -20.34 -3.06 -13.65
C TRP A 105 -18.88 -2.64 -13.49
N ILE A 106 -18.39 -1.69 -14.31
CA ILE A 106 -17.04 -1.11 -14.16
C ILE A 106 -16.91 -0.42 -12.80
N GLY A 107 -17.89 0.41 -12.43
CA GLY A 107 -17.88 1.10 -11.13
C GLY A 107 -17.92 0.13 -9.95
N VAL A 108 -18.74 -0.92 -10.03
CA VAL A 108 -18.79 -1.98 -9.00
C VAL A 108 -17.47 -2.75 -8.94
N ALA A 109 -16.87 -3.09 -10.08
CA ALA A 109 -15.57 -3.75 -10.14
C ALA A 109 -14.46 -2.93 -9.47
N MET A 110 -14.44 -1.59 -9.67
CA MET A 110 -13.48 -0.71 -9.00
C MET A 110 -13.61 -0.75 -7.47
N VAL A 111 -14.84 -0.81 -6.95
CA VAL A 111 -15.09 -0.92 -5.50
C VAL A 111 -14.64 -2.28 -4.96
N ILE A 112 -14.93 -3.37 -5.67
CA ILE A 112 -14.49 -4.72 -5.29
C ILE A 112 -12.95 -4.80 -5.26
N ILE A 113 -12.28 -4.28 -6.29
CA ILE A 113 -10.81 -4.24 -6.34
C ILE A 113 -10.26 -3.42 -5.18
N SER A 114 -10.85 -2.26 -4.89
CA SER A 114 -10.44 -1.42 -3.76
C SER A 114 -10.58 -2.13 -2.42
N PHE A 115 -11.65 -2.91 -2.23
CA PHE A 115 -11.87 -3.74 -1.05
C PHE A 115 -10.81 -4.84 -0.89
N LEU A 116 -10.50 -5.58 -1.96
CA LEU A 116 -9.47 -6.62 -1.95
C LEU A 116 -8.08 -6.05 -1.65
N ILE A 117 -7.74 -4.92 -2.26
CA ILE A 117 -6.49 -4.19 -1.99
C ILE A 117 -6.45 -3.75 -0.52
N SER A 118 -7.56 -3.25 0.02
CA SER A 118 -7.62 -2.82 1.43
C SER A 118 -7.33 -3.97 2.40
N ILE A 119 -7.86 -5.17 2.15
CA ILE A 119 -7.57 -6.36 2.98
C ILE A 119 -6.07 -6.67 2.94
N TYR A 120 -5.50 -6.76 1.73
CA TYR A 120 -4.09 -7.10 1.55
C TYR A 120 -3.14 -6.09 2.20
N TYR A 121 -3.37 -4.79 1.99
CA TYR A 121 -2.49 -3.76 2.55
C TYR A 121 -2.60 -3.64 4.08
N ASN A 122 -3.77 -3.90 4.68
CA ASN A 122 -3.90 -3.93 6.13
C ASN A 122 -3.08 -5.07 6.77
N VAL A 123 -2.93 -6.22 6.09
CA VAL A 123 -2.01 -7.29 6.52
C VAL A 123 -0.55 -6.84 6.48
N VAL A 124 -0.15 -6.09 5.46
CA VAL A 124 1.23 -5.54 5.40
C VAL A 124 1.48 -4.52 6.52
N ILE A 125 0.49 -3.71 6.85
CA ILE A 125 0.56 -2.79 8.00
C ILE A 125 0.68 -3.58 9.31
N SER A 126 -0.05 -4.69 9.47
CA SER A 126 0.03 -5.50 10.71
C SER A 126 1.40 -6.12 10.94
N TRP A 127 2.06 -6.60 9.87
CA TRP A 127 3.47 -7.03 9.94
C TRP A 127 4.37 -5.88 10.36
N SER A 128 4.22 -4.70 9.76
CA SER A 128 5.03 -3.52 10.08
C SER A 128 4.86 -3.08 11.54
N LEU A 129 3.64 -3.10 12.07
CA LEU A 129 3.35 -2.79 13.48
C LEU A 129 3.98 -3.82 14.43
N LEU A 130 3.96 -5.11 14.05
CA LEU A 130 4.58 -6.16 14.84
C LEU A 130 6.11 -6.04 14.89
N TYR A 131 6.74 -5.70 13.76
CA TYR A 131 8.17 -5.38 13.70
C TYR A 131 8.51 -4.12 14.51
N LEU A 132 7.65 -3.10 14.46
CA LEU A 132 7.80 -1.89 15.28
C LEU A 132 7.78 -2.24 16.78
N TYR A 133 6.83 -3.08 17.21
CA TYR A 133 6.77 -3.55 18.59
C TYR A 133 8.07 -4.27 19.02
N HIS A 134 8.56 -5.20 18.20
CA HIS A 134 9.82 -5.90 18.48
C HIS A 134 11.07 -5.01 18.40
N SER A 135 11.01 -3.86 17.74
CA SER A 135 12.13 -2.91 17.64
C SER A 135 12.38 -2.13 18.94
N PHE A 136 11.44 -2.11 19.89
CA PHE A 136 11.64 -1.46 21.19
C PHE A 136 12.53 -2.25 22.16
N ALA A 137 12.90 -3.49 21.81
CA ALA A 137 13.87 -4.26 22.58
C ALA A 137 15.28 -3.64 22.49
N SER A 138 16.06 -3.74 23.56
CA SER A 138 17.44 -3.23 23.61
C SER A 138 18.35 -3.87 22.55
N VAL A 139 18.09 -5.14 22.23
CA VAL A 139 18.69 -5.86 21.11
C VAL A 139 17.55 -6.39 20.24
N VAL A 140 17.57 -6.06 18.95
CA VAL A 140 16.53 -6.50 18.02
C VAL A 140 16.57 -8.03 17.86
N PRO A 141 15.42 -8.74 17.90
CA PRO A 141 15.39 -10.21 17.90
C PRO A 141 15.98 -10.88 16.66
N TRP A 142 15.96 -10.20 15.52
CA TRP A 142 16.52 -10.68 14.24
C TRP A 142 18.01 -10.42 14.05
N LYS A 143 18.72 -9.97 15.11
CA LYS A 143 20.17 -9.76 15.06
C LYS A 143 20.96 -11.05 15.27
N SER A 144 20.47 -11.95 16.11
CA SER A 144 21.20 -13.16 16.52
C SER A 144 20.39 -14.44 16.31
N CYS A 145 21.08 -15.58 16.27
CA CYS A 145 20.50 -16.92 16.13
C CYS A 145 20.19 -17.59 17.48
N GLY A 146 20.40 -16.90 18.60
CA GLY A 146 20.23 -17.45 19.96
C GLY A 146 18.79 -17.47 20.49
N ASN A 147 17.77 -17.48 19.63
CA ASN A 147 16.36 -17.43 20.06
C ASN A 147 15.69 -18.81 19.99
N SER A 148 14.55 -18.95 20.68
CA SER A 148 13.80 -20.21 20.77
C SER A 148 13.21 -20.71 19.44
N TRP A 149 13.11 -19.84 18.43
CA TRP A 149 12.57 -20.17 17.11
C TRP A 149 13.65 -20.48 16.08
N ASN A 150 14.93 -20.31 16.43
CA ASN A 150 16.02 -20.50 15.49
C ASN A 150 16.36 -21.98 15.30
N THR A 151 16.78 -22.35 14.09
CA THR A 151 17.25 -23.72 13.80
C THR A 151 18.78 -23.81 13.79
N ALA A 152 19.29 -25.05 13.74
CA ALA A 152 20.72 -25.31 13.56
C ALA A 152 21.30 -24.75 12.25
N ASN A 153 20.45 -24.36 11.28
CA ASN A 153 20.87 -23.80 10.00
C ASN A 153 21.01 -22.27 10.05
N CYS A 154 20.65 -21.64 11.17
CA CYS A 154 20.80 -20.20 11.35
C CYS A 154 22.28 -19.83 11.47
N SER A 155 22.75 -18.88 10.65
CA SER A 155 24.11 -18.34 10.74
C SER A 155 24.10 -16.83 10.84
N GLU A 156 24.87 -16.29 11.80
CA GLU A 156 25.16 -14.86 11.90
C GLU A 156 26.33 -14.44 10.99
N ASP A 157 27.14 -15.42 10.56
CA ASP A 157 28.37 -15.17 9.81
C ASP A 157 28.25 -15.74 8.39
N PHE A 158 27.89 -14.85 7.44
CA PHE A 158 27.92 -15.15 6.01
C PHE A 158 29.30 -14.92 5.38
N ARG A 159 30.26 -14.38 6.13
CA ARG A 159 31.59 -13.99 5.64
C ARG A 159 32.66 -15.03 5.95
N ASN A 160 32.54 -15.76 7.07
CA ASN A 160 33.44 -16.85 7.45
C ASN A 160 32.92 -18.25 7.09
N SER A 161 32.06 -18.37 6.08
CA SER A 161 31.75 -19.67 5.47
C SER A 161 32.90 -20.15 4.56
N THR A 162 34.13 -20.13 5.08
CA THR A 162 35.19 -21.09 4.71
C THR A 162 34.96 -22.38 5.48
N ALA A 163 33.73 -22.91 5.44
CA ALA A 163 33.52 -24.29 5.82
C ALA A 163 34.33 -25.13 4.83
N ASN A 164 35.32 -25.87 5.34
CA ASN A 164 36.07 -26.83 4.56
C ASN A 164 35.08 -27.92 4.12
N CYS A 165 34.43 -27.74 2.96
CA CYS A 165 33.34 -28.56 2.41
C CYS A 165 33.76 -29.99 2.04
N THR A 166 34.87 -30.45 2.61
CA THR A 166 35.37 -31.82 2.55
C THR A 166 34.87 -32.67 3.73
N THR A 167 34.45 -32.05 4.84
CA THR A 167 34.07 -32.77 6.09
C THR A 167 32.61 -32.53 6.53
N VAL A 168 31.98 -31.44 6.06
CA VAL A 168 30.58 -31.11 6.34
C VAL A 168 29.84 -31.11 5.00
N ASN A 169 28.72 -31.83 4.95
CA ASN A 169 27.83 -31.86 3.80
C ASN A 169 27.27 -30.43 3.58
N CYS A 170 27.94 -29.63 2.73
CA CYS A 170 27.63 -28.23 2.42
C CYS A 170 26.32 -28.04 1.62
N SER A 171 25.37 -28.96 1.76
CA SER A 171 24.06 -28.93 1.11
C SER A 171 23.01 -28.16 1.91
N MET A 172 23.31 -27.73 3.15
CA MET A 172 22.41 -26.88 3.93
C MET A 172 22.77 -25.42 3.72
N ALA A 173 21.95 -24.71 2.95
CA ALA A 173 22.05 -23.25 2.80
C ALA A 173 21.91 -22.60 4.18
N ALA A 174 22.94 -21.90 4.63
CA ALA A 174 22.89 -21.12 5.87
C ALA A 174 21.79 -20.05 5.75
N ILE A 175 20.90 -19.98 6.74
CA ILE A 175 19.75 -19.07 6.76
C ILE A 175 20.06 -17.91 7.70
N SER A 176 19.68 -16.68 7.30
CA SER A 176 19.94 -15.49 8.11
C SER A 176 19.01 -15.41 9.31
N PRO A 177 19.45 -14.84 10.46
CA PRO A 177 18.59 -14.67 11.63
C PRO A 177 17.34 -13.82 11.34
N SER A 178 17.42 -12.88 10.40
CA SER A 178 16.28 -12.08 9.95
C SER A 178 15.28 -12.85 9.11
N GLN A 179 15.74 -13.76 8.25
CA GLN A 179 14.86 -14.64 7.50
C GLN A 179 14.16 -15.65 8.41
N GLU A 180 14.88 -16.29 9.34
CA GLU A 180 14.24 -17.20 10.30
C GLU A 180 13.27 -16.49 11.24
N PHE A 181 13.58 -15.25 11.65
CA PHE A 181 12.66 -14.44 12.42
C PHE A 181 11.36 -14.18 11.63
N TRP A 182 11.45 -13.84 10.34
CA TRP A 182 10.28 -13.65 9.49
C TRP A 182 9.46 -14.95 9.33
N GLU A 183 10.12 -16.03 8.93
CA GLU A 183 9.45 -17.28 8.55
C GLU A 183 8.90 -18.04 9.76
N ARG A 184 9.64 -18.12 10.87
CA ARG A 184 9.27 -18.97 12.02
C ARG A 184 8.62 -18.20 13.17
N ARG A 185 9.08 -16.97 13.44
CA ARG A 185 8.58 -16.18 14.57
C ARG A 185 7.38 -15.31 14.19
N ILE A 186 7.46 -14.59 13.07
CA ILE A 186 6.41 -13.65 12.66
C ILE A 186 5.28 -14.37 11.92
N LEU A 187 5.60 -15.08 10.84
CA LEU A 187 4.61 -15.75 10.01
C LEU A 187 4.24 -17.13 10.54
N ASP A 188 5.23 -17.91 10.98
CA ASP A 188 5.09 -19.36 11.21
C ASP A 188 4.57 -20.07 9.97
N VAL A 189 5.35 -19.98 8.91
CA VAL A 189 4.99 -20.51 7.59
C VAL A 189 4.75 -22.01 7.71
N SER A 190 3.55 -22.44 7.34
CA SER A 190 3.18 -23.85 7.28
C SER A 190 3.86 -24.57 6.11
N ASN A 191 3.81 -25.91 6.11
CA ASN A 191 4.47 -26.72 5.07
C ASN A 191 3.82 -26.58 3.68
N GLY A 192 2.58 -26.09 3.61
CA GLY A 192 1.85 -25.93 2.36
C GLY A 192 0.55 -25.13 2.52
N ILE A 193 -0.03 -24.73 1.40
CA ILE A 193 -1.28 -23.94 1.35
C ILE A 193 -2.48 -24.77 1.85
N ASP A 194 -2.40 -26.10 1.70
CA ASP A 194 -3.43 -27.04 2.14
C ASP A 194 -3.52 -27.18 3.67
N GLU A 195 -2.48 -26.75 4.39
CA GLU A 195 -2.38 -26.81 5.85
C GLU A 195 -2.26 -25.39 6.42
N PRO A 196 -3.38 -24.67 6.65
CA PRO A 196 -3.35 -23.26 7.05
C PRO A 196 -2.80 -23.00 8.47
N GLY A 197 -2.48 -24.06 9.24
CA GLY A 197 -1.92 -23.95 10.58
C GLY A 197 -2.88 -23.31 11.59
N GLU A 198 -2.32 -22.71 12.64
CA GLU A 198 -3.07 -22.04 13.71
C GLU A 198 -3.06 -20.51 13.56
N ILE A 199 -4.10 -19.86 14.08
CA ILE A 199 -4.17 -18.39 14.08
C ILE A 199 -3.17 -17.84 15.10
N ARG A 200 -2.10 -17.20 14.61
CA ARG A 200 -1.13 -16.48 15.45
C ARG A 200 -1.79 -15.26 16.10
N LEU A 201 -2.07 -15.36 17.40
CA LEU A 201 -2.70 -14.29 18.18
C LEU A 201 -1.97 -12.93 18.07
N PRO A 202 -0.63 -12.85 18.15
CA PRO A 202 0.07 -11.56 18.00
C PRO A 202 -0.17 -10.89 16.64
N LEU A 203 -0.35 -11.68 15.58
CA LEU A 203 -0.62 -11.15 14.24
C LEU A 203 -2.09 -10.74 14.09
N ALA A 204 -3.01 -11.50 14.68
CA ALA A 204 -4.42 -11.16 14.72
C ALA A 204 -4.69 -9.86 15.50
N THR A 205 -3.99 -9.65 16.62
CA THR A 205 -4.11 -8.41 17.41
C THR A 205 -3.54 -7.20 16.68
N THR A 206 -2.37 -7.30 16.04
CA THR A 206 -1.82 -6.19 15.25
C THR A 206 -2.65 -5.90 14.00
N LEU A 207 -3.30 -6.90 13.41
CA LEU A 207 -4.26 -6.71 12.32
C LEU A 207 -5.50 -5.95 12.79
N PHE A 208 -6.05 -6.30 13.96
CA PHE A 208 -7.16 -5.55 14.54
C PHE A 208 -6.78 -4.08 14.83
N ILE A 209 -5.57 -3.86 15.36
CA ILE A 209 -5.05 -2.50 15.60
C ILE A 209 -4.89 -1.73 14.28
N ALA A 210 -4.39 -2.37 13.21
CA ALA A 210 -4.26 -1.74 11.90
C ALA A 210 -5.62 -1.28 11.36
N TRP A 211 -6.65 -2.14 11.41
CA TRP A 211 -8.01 -1.78 11.01
C TRP A 211 -8.60 -0.66 11.87
N ALA A 212 -8.40 -0.70 13.19
CA ALA A 212 -8.85 0.36 14.08
C ALA A 212 -8.18 1.71 13.76
N ALA A 213 -6.87 1.70 13.49
CA ALA A 213 -6.13 2.89 13.09
C ALA A 213 -6.67 3.48 11.78
N VAL A 214 -6.88 2.65 10.76
CA VAL A 214 -7.48 3.07 9.49
C VAL A 214 -8.89 3.63 9.72
N PHE A 215 -9.72 2.96 10.52
CA PHE A 215 -11.05 3.42 10.86
C PHE A 215 -11.04 4.82 11.50
N PHE A 216 -10.18 5.06 12.49
CA PHE A 216 -10.08 6.38 13.13
C PHE A 216 -9.56 7.47 12.18
N CYS A 217 -8.66 7.13 11.25
CA CYS A 217 -8.20 8.08 10.23
C CYS A 217 -9.33 8.54 9.30
N ILE A 218 -10.25 7.63 8.94
CA ILE A 218 -11.32 7.89 7.95
C ILE A 218 -12.69 8.24 8.56
N HIS A 219 -12.93 7.98 9.84
CA HIS A 219 -14.26 8.06 10.48
C HIS A 219 -14.97 9.40 10.20
N LYS A 220 -14.27 10.54 10.31
CA LYS A 220 -14.84 11.88 10.08
C LYS A 220 -14.69 12.36 8.63
N GLY A 221 -14.56 11.43 7.68
CA GLY A 221 -14.45 11.73 6.26
C GLY A 221 -13.22 12.55 5.88
N ILE A 222 -13.40 13.43 4.88
CA ILE A 222 -12.30 14.19 4.26
C ILE A 222 -11.66 15.22 5.22
N LYS A 223 -12.40 15.69 6.24
CA LYS A 223 -11.90 16.66 7.23
C LYS A 223 -10.87 16.06 8.19
N SER A 224 -10.98 14.76 8.49
CA SER A 224 -9.99 14.02 9.29
C SER A 224 -8.88 13.48 8.39
N SER A 225 -9.26 12.79 7.32
CA SER A 225 -8.31 12.15 6.40
C SER A 225 -7.32 13.15 5.80
N GLY A 226 -7.76 14.35 5.41
CA GLY A 226 -6.87 15.39 4.89
C GLY A 226 -5.82 15.88 5.88
N LYS A 227 -6.15 15.94 7.18
CA LYS A 227 -5.19 16.33 8.22
C LYS A 227 -4.17 15.22 8.49
N VAL A 228 -4.64 13.97 8.56
CA VAL A 228 -3.76 12.80 8.71
C VAL A 228 -2.83 12.67 7.51
N ALA A 229 -3.34 12.93 6.30
CA ALA A 229 -2.59 12.84 5.05
C ALA A 229 -1.33 13.71 5.05
N TYR A 230 -1.34 14.89 5.68
CA TYR A 230 -0.13 15.72 5.81
C TYR A 230 1.00 14.98 6.50
N PHE A 231 0.70 14.37 7.65
CA PHE A 231 1.70 13.64 8.40
C PHE A 231 2.16 12.41 7.61
N THR A 232 1.22 11.61 7.10
CA THR A 232 1.54 10.35 6.40
C THR A 232 2.21 10.57 5.05
N ALA A 233 2.01 11.71 4.39
CA ALA A 233 2.70 12.06 3.15
C ALA A 233 4.11 12.59 3.40
N ILE A 234 4.33 13.40 4.45
CA ILE A 234 5.62 14.04 4.71
C ILE A 234 6.60 13.11 5.43
N PHE A 235 6.11 12.36 6.43
CA PHE A 235 6.94 11.52 7.29
C PHE A 235 7.84 10.53 6.53
N PRO A 236 7.36 9.80 5.50
CA PRO A 236 8.20 8.89 4.72
C PRO A 236 9.40 9.59 4.07
N TYR A 237 9.24 10.81 3.56
CA TYR A 237 10.35 11.56 2.95
C TYR A 237 11.41 11.93 3.98
N VAL A 238 11.00 12.33 5.19
CA VAL A 238 11.94 12.63 6.28
C VAL A 238 12.76 11.39 6.64
N VAL A 239 12.10 10.24 6.80
CA VAL A 239 12.77 8.96 7.09
C VAL A 239 13.71 8.56 5.96
N LEU A 240 13.27 8.64 4.70
CA LEU A 240 14.10 8.33 3.54
C LEU A 240 15.33 9.24 3.45
N CYS A 241 15.20 10.53 3.74
CA CYS A 241 16.34 11.45 3.78
C CYS A 241 17.35 11.05 4.88
N ILE A 242 16.87 10.69 6.08
CA ILE A 242 17.74 10.22 7.17
C ILE A 242 18.46 8.93 6.76
N LEU A 243 17.73 7.97 6.16
CA LEU A 243 18.29 6.71 5.68
C LEU A 243 19.28 6.92 4.53
N LEU A 244 19.05 7.92 3.66
CA LEU A 244 19.97 8.28 2.58
C LEU A 244 21.28 8.83 3.13
N VAL A 245 21.21 9.81 4.05
CA VAL A 245 22.40 10.36 4.72
C VAL A 245 23.15 9.25 5.44
N ARG A 246 22.45 8.40 6.18
CA ARG A 246 23.09 7.26 6.86
C ARG A 246 23.71 6.29 5.87
N GLY A 247 23.03 6.00 4.76
CA GLY A 247 23.47 5.15 3.66
C GLY A 247 24.80 5.60 3.07
N VAL A 248 24.95 6.89 2.77
CA VAL A 248 26.18 7.46 2.22
C VAL A 248 27.32 7.50 3.24
N THR A 249 27.03 7.61 4.54
CA THR A 249 28.05 7.62 5.61
C THR A 249 28.58 6.24 6.00
N LEU A 250 28.03 5.15 5.44
CA LEU A 250 28.54 3.80 5.71
C LEU A 250 29.88 3.59 4.98
N SER A 251 30.84 3.01 5.70
CA SER A 251 32.23 2.82 5.26
C SER A 251 32.44 2.00 3.98
N TRP A 252 31.39 1.37 3.45
CA TRP A 252 31.44 0.61 2.20
C TRP A 252 31.10 1.47 0.97
N CYS A 253 30.64 2.72 1.18
CA CYS A 253 30.24 3.66 0.14
C CYS A 253 31.28 4.79 -0.11
N THR A 254 32.34 4.83 0.70
CA THR A 254 33.53 5.71 0.56
C THR A 254 34.76 4.89 0.25
#